data_AF-A0A3A8S272-F1
#
_entry.id   AF-A0A3A8S272-F1
#
_cell.length_a   1.000
_cell.length_b   1.000
_cell.length_c   1.000
_cell.angle_alpha   90.00
_cell.angle_beta   90.00
_cell.angle_gamma   90.00
#
_symmetry.space_group_name_H-M   'P 1'
#
loop_
_entity.id
_entity.type
_entity.pdbx_description
1 polymer ?
#
loop_
_entity_poly.entity_id
_entity_poly.type
_entity_poly.pdbx_seq_one_letter_code
_entity_poly.pdbx_strand_id
1 'polypeptide(L)'
;MSDGTLFSMDTPPTEARFQNRLWVADALDLTGAALVGWGAVRAAEWVSTPALLGFAMGVAWVVLSCMGGLTGLTPGRHALGLKLERAEGRAPGLGAGLLRALTAPVELVLQVVLQHRPLDAQLGVHAAAIPGGIRGWARSLPLPLVELVLLAGAVWSIVTPTRQEMLQYLDRTLTGWHCCHGTREATWQCRASLSRAVRNANGGDTEVSEFLRNECPVAATRIKP
;
A
#
# COMPACT_ATOMS: atom_id res chain seq x y z
N MET A 1 -1.26 -57.47 -22.78
CA MET A 1 -0.38 -56.30 -22.77
C MET A 1 -1.19 -55.16 -22.19
N SER A 2 -0.98 -54.84 -20.93
CA SER A 2 -1.60 -53.70 -20.24
C SER A 2 -0.61 -52.54 -20.33
N ASP A 3 -0.85 -51.64 -21.27
CA ASP A 3 0.01 -50.46 -21.42
C ASP A 3 -0.13 -49.58 -20.16
N GLY A 4 1.02 -49.37 -19.51
CA GLY A 4 1.13 -48.72 -18.22
C GLY A 4 0.79 -47.24 -18.28
N THR A 5 -0.43 -46.90 -17.84
CA THR A 5 -0.85 -45.51 -17.56
C THR A 5 -1.03 -45.23 -16.07
N LEU A 6 -0.40 -46.01 -15.19
CA LEU A 6 -0.42 -45.77 -13.74
C LEU A 6 0.49 -44.62 -13.29
N PHE A 7 1.29 -44.07 -14.20
CA PHE A 7 2.17 -42.92 -13.95
C PHE A 7 2.21 -41.98 -15.15
N SER A 8 1.07 -41.48 -15.62
CA SER A 8 1.15 -40.17 -16.28
C SER A 8 1.52 -39.19 -15.17
N MET A 9 2.77 -38.70 -15.17
CA MET A 9 3.06 -37.49 -14.41
C MET A 9 2.10 -36.43 -14.93
N ASP A 10 1.07 -36.12 -14.13
CA ASP A 10 0.27 -34.92 -14.31
C ASP A 10 1.26 -33.76 -14.23
N THR A 11 1.80 -33.36 -15.37
CA THR A 11 2.55 -32.11 -15.46
C THR A 11 1.56 -31.04 -15.04
N PRO A 12 1.80 -30.32 -13.93
CA PRO A 12 0.86 -29.32 -13.49
C PRO A 12 0.61 -28.38 -14.67
N PRO A 13 -0.67 -28.08 -14.99
CA PRO A 13 -1.01 -27.23 -16.12
C PRO A 13 -0.20 -25.94 -16.00
N THR A 14 0.21 -25.36 -17.14
CA THR A 14 1.08 -24.16 -17.16
C THR A 14 0.52 -23.01 -16.33
N GLU A 15 -0.81 -22.97 -16.19
CA GLU A 15 -1.60 -22.05 -15.37
C GLU A 15 -1.38 -22.23 -13.86
N ALA A 16 -1.08 -23.44 -13.39
CA ALA A 16 -0.83 -23.76 -11.99
C ALA A 16 0.60 -23.41 -11.54
N ARG A 17 1.54 -23.25 -12.49
CA ARG A 17 2.98 -23.06 -12.20
C ARG A 17 3.28 -21.88 -11.29
N PHE A 18 2.47 -20.81 -11.34
CA PHE A 18 2.73 -19.56 -10.63
C PHE A 18 1.79 -19.30 -9.45
N GLN A 19 0.95 -20.26 -9.06
CA GLN A 19 -0.10 -20.05 -8.05
C GLN A 19 0.43 -19.52 -6.71
N ASN A 20 1.50 -20.10 -6.16
CA ASN A 20 2.06 -19.64 -4.87
C ASN A 20 2.65 -18.23 -4.97
N ARG A 21 3.31 -17.91 -6.09
CA ARG A 21 3.83 -16.55 -6.34
C ARG A 21 2.68 -15.56 -6.53
N LEU A 22 1.60 -15.96 -7.21
CA LEU A 22 0.43 -15.12 -7.39
C LEU A 22 -0.28 -14.85 -6.05
N TRP A 23 -0.34 -15.84 -5.16
CA TRP A 23 -0.85 -15.65 -3.80
C TRP A 23 -0.07 -14.58 -3.05
N VAL A 24 1.27 -14.67 -3.06
CA VAL A 24 2.13 -13.67 -2.41
C VAL A 24 1.96 -12.30 -3.07
N ALA A 25 1.83 -12.25 -4.41
CA ALA A 25 1.58 -11.00 -5.13
C ALA A 25 0.28 -10.34 -4.67
N ASP A 26 -0.83 -11.09 -4.62
CA ASP A 26 -2.13 -10.54 -4.21
C ASP A 26 -2.11 -10.14 -2.72
N ALA A 27 -1.39 -10.87 -1.86
CA ALA A 27 -1.24 -10.50 -0.45
C ALA A 27 -0.45 -9.19 -0.29
N LEU A 28 0.62 -9.00 -1.07
CA LEU A 28 1.39 -7.75 -1.14
C LEU A 28 0.52 -6.60 -1.65
N ASP A 29 -0.26 -6.82 -2.70
CA ASP A 29 -1.14 -5.83 -3.29
C ASP A 29 -2.25 -5.41 -2.31
N LEU A 30 -2.86 -6.38 -1.63
CA LEU A 30 -3.91 -6.12 -0.64
C LEU A 30 -3.37 -5.34 0.56
N THR A 31 -2.19 -5.73 1.06
CA THR A 31 -1.52 -5.03 2.16
C THR A 31 -1.09 -3.63 1.74
N GLY A 32 -0.54 -3.49 0.52
CA GLY A 32 -0.15 -2.21 -0.05
C GLY A 32 -1.34 -1.26 -0.20
N ALA A 33 -2.47 -1.75 -0.71
CA ALA A 33 -3.71 -0.98 -0.81
C ALA A 33 -4.24 -0.55 0.57
N ALA A 34 -4.18 -1.42 1.57
CA ALA A 34 -4.57 -1.08 2.93
C ALA A 34 -3.69 0.03 3.53
N LEU A 35 -2.37 -0.06 3.33
CA LEU A 35 -1.43 0.99 3.74
C LEU A 35 -1.69 2.31 3.02
N VAL A 36 -1.94 2.28 1.71
CA VAL A 36 -2.27 3.48 0.92
C VAL A 36 -3.57 4.13 1.42
N GLY A 37 -4.62 3.35 1.65
CA GLY A 37 -5.89 3.86 2.20
C GLY A 37 -5.71 4.50 3.57
N TRP A 38 -4.98 3.85 4.48
CA TRP A 38 -4.66 4.41 5.79
C TRP A 38 -3.81 5.69 5.68
N GLY A 39 -2.76 5.66 4.87
CA GLY A 39 -1.89 6.81 4.62
C GLY A 39 -2.64 7.99 4.01
N ALA A 40 -3.66 7.75 3.18
CA ALA A 40 -4.52 8.81 2.63
C ALA A 40 -5.37 9.49 3.71
N VAL A 41 -6.00 8.71 4.61
CA VAL A 41 -6.76 9.25 5.75
C VAL A 41 -5.86 10.09 6.66
N ARG A 42 -4.63 9.61 6.91
CA ARG A 42 -3.58 10.30 7.67
C ARG A 42 -3.17 11.62 7.00
N ALA A 43 -2.90 11.58 5.70
CA ALA A 43 -2.45 12.75 4.94
C ALA A 43 -3.55 13.82 4.86
N ALA A 44 -4.81 13.41 4.79
CA ALA A 44 -5.97 14.31 4.80
C ALA A 44 -6.30 14.89 6.19
N GLU A 45 -5.58 14.46 7.24
CA GLU A 45 -5.83 14.83 8.64
C GLU A 45 -7.27 14.55 9.11
N TRP A 46 -7.93 13.54 8.52
CA TRP A 46 -9.27 13.16 8.92
C TRP A 46 -9.25 12.38 10.24
N VAL A 47 -10.29 12.61 11.06
CA VAL A 47 -10.51 11.82 12.29
C VAL A 47 -10.71 10.37 11.89
N SER A 48 -9.77 9.52 12.30
CA SER A 48 -9.72 8.12 11.90
C SER A 48 -10.81 7.34 12.62
N THR A 49 -11.91 7.07 11.90
CA THR A 49 -12.95 6.13 12.34
C THR A 49 -12.74 4.77 11.65
N PRO A 50 -13.14 3.64 12.27
CA PRO A 50 -13.04 2.33 11.64
C PRO A 50 -13.74 2.27 10.28
N ALA A 51 -14.90 2.94 10.15
CA ALA A 51 -15.66 3.01 8.91
C ALA A 51 -14.91 3.77 7.81
N LEU A 52 -14.34 4.94 8.13
CA LEU A 52 -13.58 5.73 7.17
C LEU A 52 -12.31 5.01 6.71
N LEU A 53 -11.59 4.37 7.65
CA LEU A 53 -10.43 3.56 7.33
C LEU A 53 -10.79 2.39 6.41
N GLY A 54 -11.82 1.62 6.77
CA GLY A 54 -12.30 0.52 5.94
C GLY A 54 -12.72 0.98 4.53
N PHE A 55 -13.42 2.11 4.43
CA PHE A 55 -13.79 2.70 3.15
C PHE A 55 -12.57 3.13 2.32
N ALA A 56 -11.62 3.86 2.91
CA ALA A 56 -10.42 4.32 2.21
C ALA A 56 -9.54 3.14 1.73
N MET A 57 -9.38 2.11 2.56
CA MET A 57 -8.68 0.88 2.19
C MET A 57 -9.40 0.15 1.04
N GLY A 58 -10.74 0.04 1.12
CA GLY A 58 -11.56 -0.57 0.07
C GLY A 58 -11.46 0.18 -1.26
N VAL A 59 -11.51 1.51 -1.23
CA VAL A 59 -11.34 2.34 -2.44
C VAL A 59 -9.95 2.16 -3.04
N ALA A 60 -8.90 2.20 -2.23
CA ALA A 60 -7.52 1.97 -2.71
C ALA A 60 -7.37 0.60 -3.36
N TRP A 61 -7.97 -0.43 -2.77
CA TRP A 61 -7.98 -1.80 -3.31
C TRP A 61 -8.73 -1.91 -4.64
N VAL A 62 -9.90 -1.28 -4.77
CA VAL A 62 -10.66 -1.26 -6.02
C VAL A 62 -9.88 -0.54 -7.12
N VAL A 63 -9.26 0.61 -6.81
CA VAL A 63 -8.42 1.34 -7.77
C VAL A 63 -7.25 0.48 -8.25
N LEU A 64 -6.54 -0.17 -7.33
CA LEU A 64 -5.43 -1.08 -7.66
C LEU A 64 -5.91 -2.26 -8.51
N SER A 65 -7.09 -2.81 -8.20
CA SER A 65 -7.70 -3.91 -8.97
C SER A 65 -8.10 -3.48 -10.39
N CYS A 66 -8.61 -2.26 -10.55
CA CYS A 66 -8.88 -1.67 -11.87
C CYS A 66 -7.60 -1.50 -12.68
N MET A 67 -6.54 -0.95 -12.07
CA MET A 67 -5.22 -0.80 -12.70
C MET A 67 -4.66 -2.16 -13.12
N GLY A 68 -4.75 -3.16 -12.24
CA GLY A 68 -4.36 -4.54 -12.52
C GLY A 68 -5.20 -5.20 -13.61
N GLY A 69 -6.49 -4.88 -13.72
CA GLY A 69 -7.35 -5.34 -14.80
C GLY A 69 -6.99 -4.72 -16.15
N LEU A 70 -6.69 -3.42 -16.19
CA LEU A 70 -6.34 -2.70 -17.41
C LEU A 70 -4.95 -3.08 -17.94
N THR A 71 -3.99 -3.29 -17.05
CA THR A 71 -2.58 -3.47 -17.41
C THR A 71 -2.08 -4.91 -17.26
N GLY A 72 -2.80 -5.76 -16.53
CA GLY A 72 -2.30 -7.06 -16.07
C GLY A 72 -1.24 -6.96 -14.98
N LEU A 73 -0.82 -5.75 -14.58
CA LEU A 73 0.29 -5.50 -13.69
C LEU A 73 -0.17 -4.77 -12.42
N THR A 74 0.46 -5.12 -11.31
CA THR A 74 0.35 -4.47 -10.00
C THR A 74 1.73 -4.57 -9.34
N PRO A 75 2.03 -3.85 -8.24
CA PRO A 75 3.37 -3.82 -7.66
C PRO A 75 3.79 -5.18 -7.13
N GLY A 76 2.89 -5.92 -6.47
CA GLY A 76 3.15 -7.26 -5.97
C GLY A 76 3.41 -8.25 -7.10
N ARG A 77 2.62 -8.19 -8.18
CA ARG A 77 2.82 -9.05 -9.37
C ARG A 77 4.13 -8.71 -10.06
N HIS A 78 4.42 -7.43 -10.26
CA HIS A 78 5.66 -6.96 -10.86
C HIS A 78 6.88 -7.37 -10.03
N ALA A 79 6.86 -7.16 -8.71
CA ALA A 79 7.92 -7.57 -7.80
C ALA A 79 8.22 -9.07 -7.89
N LEU A 80 7.19 -9.87 -8.12
CA LEU A 80 7.31 -11.31 -8.33
C LEU A 80 7.45 -11.71 -9.79
N GLY A 81 7.71 -10.80 -10.72
CA GLY A 81 7.94 -11.11 -12.14
C GLY A 81 6.73 -11.71 -12.87
N LEU A 82 5.53 -11.44 -12.37
CA LEU A 82 4.26 -11.94 -12.89
C LEU A 82 3.43 -10.81 -13.51
N LYS A 83 2.51 -11.22 -14.38
CA LYS A 83 1.37 -10.44 -14.85
C LYS A 83 0.14 -11.35 -14.88
N LEU A 84 -1.05 -10.77 -14.77
CA LEU A 84 -2.29 -11.46 -15.06
C LEU A 84 -2.65 -11.26 -16.51
N GLU A 85 -3.08 -12.35 -17.14
CA GLU A 85 -3.52 -12.35 -18.53
C GLU A 85 -4.78 -13.19 -18.70
N ARG A 86 -5.48 -12.92 -19.81
CA ARG A 86 -6.53 -13.77 -20.36
C ARG A 86 -5.95 -14.64 -21.47
N ALA A 87 -6.79 -15.51 -22.03
CA ALA A 87 -6.49 -16.22 -23.27
C ALA A 87 -5.86 -15.28 -24.32
N GLU A 88 -4.88 -15.77 -25.08
CA GLU A 88 -4.12 -15.04 -26.10
C GLU A 88 -3.16 -13.95 -25.57
N GLY A 89 -2.84 -13.92 -24.27
CA GLY A 89 -1.84 -13.00 -23.72
C GLY A 89 -2.31 -11.54 -23.64
N ARG A 90 -3.63 -11.33 -23.55
CA ARG A 90 -4.24 -10.00 -23.37
C ARG A 90 -4.39 -9.66 -21.90
N ALA A 91 -4.42 -8.37 -21.58
CA ALA A 91 -4.76 -7.91 -20.24
C ALA A 91 -6.18 -8.38 -19.84
N PRO A 92 -6.46 -8.59 -18.53
CA PRO A 92 -7.75 -9.12 -18.07
C PRO A 92 -8.97 -8.27 -18.46
N GLY A 93 -8.79 -6.96 -18.56
CA GLY A 93 -9.83 -5.96 -18.77
C GLY A 93 -10.40 -5.42 -17.46
N LEU A 94 -11.02 -4.24 -17.55
CA LEU A 94 -11.56 -3.53 -16.37
C LEU A 94 -12.64 -4.33 -15.63
N GLY A 95 -13.53 -5.01 -16.37
CA GLY A 95 -14.57 -5.85 -15.76
C GLY A 95 -14.01 -7.01 -14.95
N ALA A 96 -12.98 -7.69 -15.46
CA ALA A 96 -12.30 -8.76 -14.73
C ALA A 96 -11.53 -8.20 -13.52
N GLY A 97 -10.90 -7.03 -13.66
CA GLY A 97 -10.27 -6.32 -12.53
C GLY A 97 -11.24 -5.98 -11.41
N LEU A 98 -12.41 -5.43 -11.74
CA LEU A 98 -13.46 -5.11 -10.77
C LEU A 98 -14.03 -6.36 -10.08
N LEU A 99 -14.31 -7.42 -10.84
CA LEU A 99 -14.75 -8.69 -10.25
C LEU A 99 -13.67 -9.27 -9.34
N ARG A 100 -12.41 -9.16 -9.75
CA ARG A 100 -11.27 -9.60 -8.94
C ARG A 100 -11.09 -8.77 -7.67
N ALA A 101 -11.49 -7.51 -7.65
CA ALA A 101 -11.52 -6.73 -6.41
C ALA A 101 -12.41 -7.39 -5.34
N LEU A 102 -13.45 -8.11 -5.76
CA LEU A 102 -14.33 -8.85 -4.84
C LEU A 102 -13.83 -10.28 -4.61
N THR A 103 -13.36 -10.96 -5.65
CA THR A 103 -13.02 -12.38 -5.56
C THR A 103 -11.62 -12.66 -5.03
N ALA A 104 -10.61 -11.82 -5.30
CA ALA A 104 -9.23 -12.11 -4.88
C ALA A 104 -9.00 -12.18 -3.35
N PRO A 105 -9.67 -11.37 -2.50
CA PRO A 105 -9.57 -11.56 -1.05
C PRO A 105 -10.12 -12.92 -0.59
N VAL A 106 -11.19 -13.40 -1.23
CA VAL A 106 -11.76 -14.73 -0.99
C VAL A 106 -10.80 -15.80 -1.51
N GLU A 107 -10.24 -15.59 -2.70
CA GLU A 107 -9.29 -16.50 -3.35
C GLU A 107 -8.00 -16.68 -2.53
N LEU A 108 -7.51 -15.61 -1.89
CA LEU A 108 -6.37 -15.67 -0.96
C LEU A 108 -6.61 -16.66 0.18
N VAL A 109 -7.84 -16.74 0.70
CA VAL A 109 -8.21 -17.68 1.77
C VAL A 109 -8.40 -19.09 1.20
N LEU A 110 -9.16 -19.19 0.11
CA LEU A 110 -9.46 -20.47 -0.54
C LEU A 110 -8.18 -21.21 -0.96
N GLN A 111 -7.21 -20.49 -1.53
CA GLN A 111 -5.99 -21.10 -2.05
C GLN A 111 -5.14 -21.77 -0.96
N VAL A 112 -5.17 -21.28 0.29
CA VAL A 112 -4.45 -21.93 1.41
C VAL A 112 -4.94 -23.36 1.60
N VAL A 113 -6.24 -23.59 1.41
CA VAL A 113 -6.89 -24.89 1.59
C VAL A 113 -6.90 -25.70 0.30
N LEU A 114 -7.36 -25.11 -0.79
CA LEU A 114 -7.64 -25.79 -2.05
C LEU A 114 -6.39 -25.98 -2.93
N GLN A 115 -5.32 -25.22 -2.67
CA GLN A 115 -4.10 -25.22 -3.50
C GLN A 115 -4.36 -24.99 -5.00
N HIS A 116 -5.53 -24.41 -5.33
CA HIS A 116 -5.92 -24.01 -6.67
C HIS A 116 -6.77 -22.74 -6.59
N ARG A 117 -7.06 -22.11 -7.75
CA ARG A 117 -7.76 -20.83 -7.83
C ARG A 117 -9.06 -20.89 -8.66
N PRO A 118 -10.19 -21.27 -8.05
CA PRO A 118 -11.44 -21.51 -8.78
C PRO A 118 -12.08 -20.22 -9.32
N LEU A 119 -11.99 -19.09 -8.62
CA LEU A 119 -12.64 -17.84 -9.04
C LEU A 119 -11.85 -17.19 -10.19
N ASP A 120 -10.51 -17.29 -10.15
CA ASP A 120 -9.68 -16.82 -11.27
C ASP A 120 -9.93 -17.64 -12.54
N ALA A 121 -10.12 -18.96 -12.41
CA ALA A 121 -10.48 -19.83 -13.51
C ALA A 121 -11.84 -19.45 -14.12
N GLN A 122 -12.85 -19.12 -13.29
CA GLN A 122 -14.16 -18.65 -13.76
C GLN A 122 -14.07 -17.30 -14.50
N LEU A 123 -13.14 -16.42 -14.10
CA LEU A 123 -12.89 -15.15 -14.77
C LEU A 123 -12.05 -15.30 -16.05
N GLY A 124 -11.51 -16.51 -16.29
CA GLY A 124 -10.61 -16.84 -17.39
C GLY A 124 -9.25 -16.15 -17.27
N VAL A 125 -8.81 -15.85 -16.05
CA VAL A 125 -7.56 -15.12 -15.79
C VAL A 125 -6.54 -16.06 -15.17
N HIS A 126 -5.30 -15.99 -15.63
CA HIS A 126 -4.20 -16.78 -15.10
C HIS A 126 -2.93 -15.92 -14.97
N ALA A 127 -2.02 -16.36 -14.11
CA ALA A 127 -0.71 -15.72 -14.00
C ALA A 127 0.22 -16.19 -15.13
N ALA A 128 0.90 -15.24 -15.75
CA ALA A 128 1.96 -15.46 -16.70
C ALA A 128 3.24 -14.74 -16.24
N ALA A 129 4.40 -15.24 -16.67
CA ALA A 129 5.66 -14.54 -16.46
C ALA A 129 5.74 -13.29 -17.34
N ILE A 130 6.39 -12.23 -16.84
CA ILE A 130 6.68 -11.06 -17.66
C ILE A 130 7.68 -11.48 -18.78
N PRO A 131 7.33 -11.28 -20.07
CA PRO A 131 8.16 -11.74 -21.18
C PRO A 131 9.49 -10.96 -21.23
N GLY A 132 10.57 -11.60 -21.64
CA GLY A 132 11.87 -10.95 -21.81
C GLY A 132 12.73 -10.86 -20.54
N GLY A 133 12.42 -11.65 -19.50
CA GLY A 133 13.25 -11.78 -18.30
C GLY A 133 13.47 -10.45 -17.58
N ILE A 134 14.69 -10.21 -17.10
CA ILE A 134 15.07 -8.98 -16.37
C ILE A 134 14.82 -7.72 -17.22
N ARG A 135 15.09 -7.79 -18.54
CA ARG A 135 14.89 -6.64 -19.44
C ARG A 135 13.41 -6.31 -19.62
N GLY A 136 12.56 -7.34 -19.72
CA GLY A 136 11.11 -7.17 -19.76
C GLY A 136 10.56 -6.62 -18.45
N TRP A 137 11.02 -7.16 -17.33
CA TRP A 137 10.71 -6.69 -15.99
C TRP A 137 11.06 -5.20 -15.79
N ALA A 138 12.26 -4.77 -16.19
CA ALA A 138 12.67 -3.38 -16.09
C ALA A 138 11.84 -2.45 -16.99
N ARG A 139 11.44 -2.92 -18.18
CA ARG A 139 10.61 -2.14 -19.10
C ARG A 139 9.17 -1.95 -18.61
N SER A 140 8.64 -2.89 -17.85
CA SER A 140 7.30 -2.78 -17.26
C SER A 140 7.28 -2.01 -15.94
N LEU A 141 8.43 -1.53 -15.46
CA LEU A 141 8.57 -0.79 -14.19
C LEU A 141 7.82 0.55 -14.09
N PRO A 142 7.63 1.36 -15.16
CA PRO A 142 7.04 2.70 -15.01
C PRO A 142 5.64 2.71 -14.36
N LEU A 143 4.82 1.70 -14.67
CA LEU A 143 3.48 1.54 -14.09
C LEU A 143 3.49 1.26 -12.58
N PRO A 144 4.12 0.17 -12.09
CA PRO A 144 4.19 -0.12 -10.66
C PRO A 144 5.02 0.91 -9.88
N LEU A 145 5.89 1.68 -10.53
CA LEU A 145 6.66 2.73 -9.85
C LEU A 145 5.76 3.84 -9.30
N VAL A 146 4.69 4.20 -10.01
CA VAL A 146 3.71 5.19 -9.51
C VAL A 146 3.07 4.69 -8.21
N GLU A 147 2.68 3.43 -8.19
CA GLU A 147 2.05 2.78 -7.03
C GLU A 147 3.05 2.60 -5.87
N LEU A 148 4.32 2.32 -6.16
CA LEU A 148 5.40 2.29 -5.17
C LEU A 148 5.65 3.68 -4.55
N VAL A 149 5.59 4.75 -5.35
CA VAL A 149 5.68 6.13 -4.83
C VAL A 149 4.50 6.45 -3.93
N LEU A 150 3.28 6.05 -4.32
CA LEU A 150 2.09 6.19 -3.47
C LEU A 150 2.25 5.42 -2.15
N LEU A 151 2.76 4.18 -2.21
CA LEU A 151 3.01 3.38 -1.02
C LEU A 151 4.06 4.01 -0.10
N ALA A 152 5.16 4.53 -0.66
CA ALA A 152 6.18 5.25 0.09
C ALA A 152 5.61 6.52 0.76
N GLY A 153 4.79 7.28 0.03
CA GLY A 153 4.08 8.44 0.56
C GLY A 153 3.07 8.08 1.65
N ALA A 154 2.42 6.92 1.54
CA ALA A 154 1.51 6.41 2.54
C ALA A 154 2.24 6.00 3.82
N VAL A 155 3.34 5.24 3.71
CA VAL A 155 4.20 4.89 4.85
C VAL A 155 4.72 6.14 5.53
N TRP A 156 5.16 7.14 4.76
CA TRP A 156 5.58 8.42 5.30
C TRP A 156 4.44 9.09 6.09
N SER A 157 3.25 9.18 5.51
CA SER A 157 2.07 9.80 6.15
C SER A 157 1.60 9.06 7.41
N ILE A 158 1.72 7.72 7.45
CA ILE A 158 1.41 6.90 8.61
C ILE A 158 2.40 7.18 9.74
N VAL A 159 3.69 7.21 9.42
CA VAL A 159 4.73 7.37 10.43
C VAL A 159 4.76 8.81 10.92
N THR A 160 4.61 9.81 10.05
CA THR A 160 4.61 11.23 10.46
C THR A 160 3.37 11.59 11.29
N PRO A 161 3.53 12.36 12.39
CA PRO A 161 2.39 12.79 13.22
C PRO A 161 1.47 13.73 12.44
N THR A 162 0.16 13.63 12.68
CA THR A 162 -0.84 14.60 12.18
C THR A 162 -0.75 15.90 12.99
N ARG A 163 -1.39 16.98 12.52
CA ARG A 163 -1.52 18.21 13.31
C ARG A 163 -2.07 17.96 14.71
N GLN A 164 -3.16 17.19 14.82
CA GLN A 164 -3.78 16.90 16.12
C GLN A 164 -2.84 16.11 17.05
N GLU A 165 -2.20 15.05 16.56
CA GLU A 165 -1.24 14.26 17.35
C GLU A 165 0.00 15.06 17.74
N MET A 166 0.48 15.92 16.84
CA MET A 166 1.59 16.82 17.09
C MET A 166 1.25 17.78 18.25
N LEU A 167 0.10 18.46 18.18
CA LEU A 167 -0.33 19.37 19.24
C LEU A 167 -0.55 18.62 20.54
N GLN A 168 -1.26 17.49 20.51
CA GLN A 168 -1.47 16.66 21.68
C GLN A 168 -0.15 16.19 22.30
N TYR A 169 0.82 15.77 21.48
CA TYR A 169 2.13 15.36 21.97
C TYR A 169 2.87 16.51 22.62
N LEU A 170 3.00 17.67 21.94
CA LEU A 170 3.78 18.81 22.41
C LEU A 170 3.15 19.50 23.64
N ASP A 171 1.82 19.61 23.69
CA ASP A 171 1.08 20.33 24.73
C ASP A 171 0.74 19.43 25.93
N ARG A 172 0.33 18.18 25.69
CA ARG A 172 -0.30 17.33 26.73
C ARG A 172 0.60 16.25 27.31
N THR A 173 1.84 16.11 26.84
CA THR A 173 2.77 15.09 27.35
C THR A 173 4.00 15.72 27.97
N LEU A 174 4.47 15.14 29.08
CA LEU A 174 5.71 15.58 29.74
C LEU A 174 6.92 15.47 28.78
N THR A 175 6.96 14.43 27.95
CA THR A 175 7.99 14.24 26.91
C THR A 175 7.93 15.30 25.82
N GLY A 176 6.74 15.76 25.44
CA GLY A 176 6.55 16.87 24.52
C GLY A 176 6.95 18.21 25.13
N TRP A 177 6.62 18.43 26.40
CA TRP A 177 7.09 19.61 27.13
C TRP A 177 8.63 19.68 27.18
N HIS A 178 9.29 18.57 27.53
CA HIS A 178 10.76 18.48 27.50
C HIS A 178 11.33 18.75 26.11
N CYS A 179 10.65 18.27 25.06
CA CYS A 179 11.00 18.52 23.67
C CYS A 179 10.92 20.02 23.31
N CYS A 180 9.88 20.71 23.77
CA CYS A 180 9.69 22.14 23.57
C CYS A 180 10.69 23.03 24.33
N HIS A 181 11.20 22.53 25.46
CA HIS A 181 12.12 23.26 26.34
C HIS A 181 13.59 22.83 26.17
N GLY A 182 13.89 21.83 25.32
CA GLY A 182 15.26 21.41 25.03
C GLY A 182 15.97 20.71 26.20
N THR A 183 15.22 20.13 27.14
CA THR A 183 15.75 19.57 28.40
C THR A 183 16.12 18.08 28.31
N ARG A 184 15.90 17.43 27.15
CA ARG A 184 16.24 16.01 26.90
C ARG A 184 16.64 15.79 25.44
N GLU A 185 17.38 14.71 25.17
CA GLU A 185 17.68 14.26 23.81
C GLU A 185 16.41 14.05 22.97
N ALA A 186 16.44 14.54 21.73
CA ALA A 186 15.28 14.58 20.86
C ALA A 186 15.01 13.20 20.19
N THR A 187 13.98 12.52 20.67
CA THR A 187 13.43 11.31 20.02
C THR A 187 12.96 11.60 18.61
N TRP A 188 12.76 10.55 17.80
CA TRP A 188 12.20 10.70 16.45
C TRP A 188 10.85 11.44 16.48
N GLN A 189 9.96 11.10 17.42
CA GLN A 189 8.66 11.74 17.58
C GLN A 189 8.76 13.21 17.97
N CYS A 190 9.71 13.56 18.86
CA CYS A 190 10.02 14.96 19.21
C CYS A 190 10.49 15.75 17.98
N ARG A 191 11.47 15.22 17.23
CA ARG A 191 12.00 15.86 16.01
C ARG A 191 10.91 16.02 14.96
N ALA A 192 10.16 14.97 14.67
CA ALA A 192 9.10 14.99 13.66
C ALA A 192 7.99 16.00 14.02
N SER A 193 7.55 16.03 15.28
CA SER A 193 6.50 16.93 15.77
C SER A 193 6.95 18.39 15.73
N LEU A 194 8.14 18.72 16.26
CA LEU A 194 8.68 20.08 16.19
C LEU A 194 8.89 20.55 14.74
N SER A 195 9.43 19.68 13.89
CA SER A 195 9.67 20.00 12.47
C SER A 195 8.36 20.30 11.74
N ARG A 196 7.31 19.51 12.01
CA ARG A 196 5.97 19.75 11.46
C ARG A 196 5.40 21.05 12.00
N ALA A 197 5.49 21.29 13.30
CA ALA A 197 4.94 22.50 13.92
C ALA A 197 5.54 23.78 13.33
N VAL A 198 6.87 23.81 13.18
CA VAL A 198 7.58 24.93 12.54
C VAL A 198 7.17 25.09 11.07
N ARG A 199 6.99 23.99 10.31
CA ARG A 199 6.49 24.06 8.94
C ARG A 199 5.06 24.59 8.86
N ASN A 200 4.17 24.15 9.76
CA ASN A 200 2.78 24.62 9.81
C ASN A 200 2.72 26.11 10.17
N ALA A 201 3.46 26.54 11.20
CA ALA A 201 3.54 27.95 11.58
C ALA A 201 4.08 28.81 10.43
N ASN A 202 5.16 28.39 9.76
CA ASN A 202 5.70 29.09 8.58
C ASN A 202 4.78 29.01 7.35
N GLY A 203 3.86 28.05 7.31
CA GLY A 203 2.82 27.90 6.29
C GLY A 203 1.57 28.74 6.54
N GLY A 204 1.52 29.50 7.66
CA GLY A 204 0.40 30.38 8.00
C GLY A 204 -0.63 29.81 8.97
N ASP A 205 -0.35 28.68 9.63
CA ASP A 205 -1.23 28.13 10.67
C ASP A 205 -1.10 28.95 11.96
N THR A 206 -2.05 29.87 12.17
CA THR A 206 -2.01 30.85 13.26
C THR A 206 -2.07 30.19 14.63
N GLU A 207 -2.93 29.18 14.81
CA GLU A 207 -3.07 28.42 16.07
C GLU A 207 -1.73 27.76 16.45
N VAL A 208 -1.08 27.11 15.49
CA VAL A 208 0.23 26.48 15.73
C VAL A 208 1.29 27.55 16.00
N SER A 209 1.26 28.67 15.27
CA SER A 209 2.24 29.75 15.47
C SER A 209 2.13 30.37 16.87
N GLU A 210 0.92 30.58 17.38
CA GLU A 210 0.66 31.13 18.71
C GLU A 210 1.09 30.15 19.79
N PHE A 211 0.71 28.88 19.66
CA PHE A 211 1.15 27.82 20.56
C PHE A 211 2.68 27.76 20.65
N LEU A 212 3.38 27.77 19.52
CA LEU A 212 4.84 27.69 19.54
C LEU A 212 5.50 28.92 20.18
N ARG A 213 4.95 30.12 19.96
CA ARG A 213 5.47 31.36 20.57
C ARG A 213 5.28 31.39 22.09
N ASN A 214 4.17 30.85 22.58
CA ASN A 214 3.80 30.92 23.98
C ASN A 214 4.36 29.75 24.81
N GLU A 215 4.32 28.53 24.25
CA GLU A 215 4.54 27.28 25.01
C GLU A 215 5.82 26.53 24.60
N CYS A 216 6.47 26.90 23.49
CA CYS A 216 7.54 26.10 22.89
C CYS A 216 8.78 26.93 22.49
N PRO A 217 9.63 27.33 23.46
CA PRO A 217 10.74 28.26 23.21
C PRO A 217 11.74 27.76 22.16
N VAL A 218 12.03 26.46 22.11
CA VAL A 218 12.94 25.88 21.11
C VAL A 218 12.41 26.05 19.69
N ALA A 219 11.09 25.92 19.50
CA ALA A 219 10.46 26.05 18.19
C ALA A 219 10.23 27.52 17.81
N ALA A 220 9.91 28.38 18.78
CA ALA A 220 9.68 29.81 18.57
C ALA A 220 10.85 30.48 17.82
N THR A 221 12.08 30.12 18.16
CA THR A 221 13.31 30.65 17.50
C THR A 221 13.46 30.26 16.03
N ARG A 222 12.69 29.30 15.53
CA ARG A 222 12.78 28.75 14.16
C ARG A 222 11.65 29.23 13.24
N ILE A 223 10.69 29.96 13.78
CA ILE A 223 9.58 30.53 13.02
C ILE A 223 10.08 31.80 12.35
N LYS A 224 9.72 32.01 11.09
CA LYS A 224 10.00 33.26 10.39
C LYS A 224 9.25 34.43 11.05
N PRO A 225 9.79 35.65 11.00
CA PRO A 225 9.13 36.84 11.53
C PRO A 225 7.74 37.03 10.90
#